data_AF-A0A7K9KT27-F1
#
_entry.id   AF-A0A7K9KT27-F1
#
_cell.length_a   1.000
_cell.length_b   1.000
_cell.length_c   1.000
_cell.angle_alpha   90.00
_cell.angle_beta   90.00
_cell.angle_gamma   90.00
#
_symmetry.space_group_name_H-M   'P 1'
#
loop_
_entity.id
_entity.type
_entity.pdbx_description
1 polymer ?
#
loop_
_entity_poly.entity_id
_entity_poly.type
_entity_poly.pdbx_seq_one_letter_code
_entity_poly.pdbx_strand_id
1 'polypeptide(L)'
;QRYCQDVYRGQLASVHSAARNEELKKLAKTFNNLISPWIGAVTSRRKGKWESYWEDSSPWNYANWAPTHPLHGITTCTILSVRDGLWRSRFCFQIRPFICQY
;
A
#
# COMPACT_ATOMS: atom_id res chain seq x y z
N GLN A 1 12.02 4.16 0.68
CA GLN A 1 10.80 4.64 -0.02
C GLN A 1 10.74 6.18 -0.12
N ARG A 2 11.88 6.89 -0.25
CA ARG A 2 11.87 8.36 -0.38
C ARG A 2 11.72 8.86 -1.81
N TYR A 3 11.82 7.99 -2.82
CA TYR A 3 11.79 8.39 -4.23
C TYR A 3 10.56 9.23 -4.63
N CYS A 4 9.35 8.89 -4.15
CA CYS A 4 8.16 9.72 -4.42
C CYS A 4 8.31 11.14 -3.83
N GLN A 5 8.91 11.26 -2.64
CA GLN A 5 9.14 12.55 -1.97
C GLN A 5 10.28 13.32 -2.64
N ASP A 6 11.37 12.65 -2.96
CA ASP A 6 12.60 13.27 -3.47
C ASP A 6 12.44 13.73 -4.93
N VAL A 7 11.73 12.97 -5.76
CA VAL A 7 11.60 13.23 -7.21
C VAL A 7 10.31 13.98 -7.54
N TYR A 8 9.20 13.61 -6.92
CA TYR A 8 7.87 14.14 -7.28
C TYR A 8 7.26 15.05 -6.21
N ARG A 9 7.96 15.27 -5.09
CA ARG A 9 7.40 15.93 -3.87
C ARG A 9 6.07 15.31 -3.42
N GLY A 10 5.87 14.04 -3.76
CA GLY A 10 4.67 13.28 -3.47
C GLY A 10 4.92 12.21 -2.42
N GLN A 11 3.92 11.38 -2.18
CA GLN A 11 3.99 10.26 -1.25
C GLN A 11 3.56 8.98 -1.95
N LEU A 12 3.74 7.83 -1.31
CA LEU A 12 3.14 6.61 -1.83
C LEU A 12 1.62 6.72 -1.79
N ALA A 13 0.96 6.08 -2.74
CA ALA A 13 -0.48 6.17 -2.90
C ALA A 13 -1.22 5.70 -1.64
N SER A 14 -2.13 6.54 -1.14
CA SER A 14 -3.15 6.17 -0.16
C SER A 14 -4.48 5.90 -0.86
N VAL A 15 -5.31 5.12 -0.21
CA VAL A 15 -6.58 4.65 -0.78
C VAL A 15 -7.70 4.90 0.20
N HIS A 16 -8.63 5.77 -0.21
CA HIS A 16 -9.75 6.22 0.63
C HIS A 16 -11.12 5.79 0.07
N SER A 17 -11.16 5.05 -1.03
CA SER A 17 -12.40 4.58 -1.64
C SER A 17 -12.17 3.36 -2.54
N ALA A 18 -13.24 2.59 -2.77
CA ALA A 18 -13.22 1.47 -3.71
C ALA A 18 -12.93 1.93 -5.15
N ALA A 19 -13.43 3.11 -5.55
CA ALA A 19 -13.14 3.70 -6.86
C ALA A 19 -11.64 3.94 -7.04
N ARG A 20 -10.99 4.58 -6.04
CA ARG A 20 -9.54 4.80 -6.05
C ARG A 20 -8.77 3.49 -6.08
N ASN A 21 -9.22 2.48 -5.33
CA ASN A 21 -8.59 1.16 -5.33
C ASN A 21 -8.60 0.51 -6.73
N GLU A 22 -9.75 0.56 -7.42
CA GLU A 22 -9.88 0.01 -8.77
C GLU A 22 -9.09 0.82 -9.82
N GLU A 23 -9.04 2.14 -9.70
CA GLU A 23 -8.17 2.98 -10.53
C GLU A 23 -6.70 2.58 -10.40
N LEU A 24 -6.19 2.49 -9.16
CA LEU A 24 -4.80 2.11 -8.90
C LEU A 24 -4.50 0.68 -9.38
N LYS A 25 -5.46 -0.24 -9.26
CA LYS A 25 -5.32 -1.61 -9.77
C LYS A 25 -5.24 -1.63 -11.29
N LYS A 26 -6.08 -0.85 -11.99
CA LYS A 26 -6.03 -0.72 -13.46
C LYS A 26 -4.70 -0.13 -13.89
N LEU A 27 -4.24 0.94 -13.22
CA LEU A 27 -2.93 1.54 -13.46
C LEU A 27 -1.80 0.53 -13.23
N ALA A 28 -1.83 -0.21 -12.12
CA ALA A 28 -0.81 -1.22 -11.84
C ALA A 28 -0.77 -2.32 -12.91
N LYS A 29 -1.93 -2.75 -13.42
CA LYS A 29 -2.03 -3.71 -14.52
C LYS A 29 -1.43 -3.19 -15.83
N THR A 30 -1.57 -1.90 -16.16
CA THR A 30 -0.99 -1.36 -17.41
C THR A 30 0.54 -1.38 -17.40
N PHE A 31 1.17 -1.26 -16.22
CA PHE A 31 2.63 -1.35 -16.09
C PHE A 31 3.13 -2.78 -15.90
N ASN A 32 2.50 -3.58 -15.04
CA ASN A 32 2.95 -4.94 -14.74
C ASN A 32 1.80 -5.83 -14.25
N ASN A 33 1.42 -6.82 -15.05
CA ASN A 33 0.36 -7.77 -14.71
C ASN A 33 0.79 -8.90 -13.76
N LEU A 34 2.09 -9.00 -13.45
CA LEU A 34 2.67 -10.09 -12.65
C LEU A 34 3.07 -9.63 -11.25
N ILE A 35 3.67 -8.44 -11.14
CA ILE A 35 4.23 -7.94 -9.88
C ILE A 35 3.32 -6.86 -9.30
N SER A 36 2.75 -7.15 -8.13
CA SER A 36 1.91 -6.22 -7.38
C SER A 36 2.75 -5.08 -6.76
N PRO A 37 2.38 -3.80 -6.97
CA PRO A 37 3.13 -2.67 -6.47
C PRO A 37 2.87 -2.37 -5.00
N TRP A 38 3.81 -1.66 -4.39
CA TRP A 38 3.66 -1.05 -3.07
C TRP A 38 2.69 0.13 -3.12
N ILE A 39 1.86 0.22 -2.08
CA ILE A 39 1.07 1.41 -1.72
C ILE A 39 1.57 1.95 -0.36
N GLY A 40 1.11 3.13 0.03
CA GLY A 40 1.60 3.85 1.20
C GLY A 40 1.14 3.32 2.55
N ALA A 41 0.51 2.14 2.61
CA ALA A 41 0.03 1.56 3.85
C ALA A 41 1.13 0.75 4.53
N VAL A 42 1.34 1.01 5.83
CA VAL A 42 2.29 0.30 6.68
C VAL A 42 1.56 -0.25 7.90
N THR A 43 1.82 -1.51 8.25
CA THR A 43 1.34 -2.11 9.49
C THR A 43 2.51 -2.25 10.46
N SER A 44 2.42 -1.59 11.62
CA SER A 44 3.47 -1.63 12.65
C SER A 44 2.88 -1.61 14.05
N ARG A 45 3.69 -1.94 15.06
CA ARG A 45 3.27 -1.84 16.46
C ARG A 45 3.35 -0.39 16.94
N ARG A 46 2.19 0.25 17.13
CA ARG A 46 2.06 1.62 17.68
C ARG A 46 1.28 1.58 18.99
N LYS A 47 1.79 2.28 20.01
CA LYS A 47 1.18 2.35 21.36
C LYS A 47 0.78 0.98 21.93
N GLY A 48 1.60 -0.05 21.68
CA GLY A 48 1.38 -1.41 22.14
C GLY A 48 0.45 -2.27 21.27
N LYS A 49 -0.26 -1.70 20.28
CA LYS A 49 -1.18 -2.41 19.37
C LYS A 49 -0.64 -2.46 17.95
N TRP A 50 -1.03 -3.48 17.19
CA TRP A 50 -0.75 -3.55 15.76
C TRP A 50 -1.77 -2.70 15.02
N GLU A 51 -1.28 -1.69 14.30
CA GLU A 51 -2.12 -0.73 13.60
C GLU A 51 -1.59 -0.53 12.17
N SER A 52 -2.52 -0.36 11.23
CA SER A 52 -2.22 0.04 9.87
C SER A 52 -2.48 1.52 9.69
N TYR A 53 -1.57 2.21 9.02
CA TYR A 53 -1.64 3.64 8.78
C TYR A 53 -1.02 3.97 7.43
N TRP A 54 -1.38 5.13 6.88
CA TRP A 54 -0.79 5.67 5.67
C TRP A 54 0.44 6.52 5.99
N GLU A 55 1.49 6.41 5.17
CA GLU A 55 2.71 7.22 5.33
C GLU A 55 2.49 8.71 5.05
N ASP A 56 1.45 9.06 4.29
CA ASP A 56 1.03 10.44 4.03
C ASP A 56 0.28 11.09 5.21
N SER A 57 0.05 10.35 6.31
CA SER A 57 -0.75 10.79 7.46
C SER A 57 -2.22 11.07 7.14
N SER A 58 -2.71 10.61 5.99
CA SER A 58 -4.13 10.64 5.65
C SER A 58 -4.96 9.72 6.57
N PRO A 59 -6.28 9.97 6.70
CA PRO A 59 -7.13 9.17 7.58
C PRO A 59 -7.24 7.72 7.09
N TRP A 60 -7.15 6.78 8.03
CA TRP A 60 -7.43 5.36 7.77
C TRP A 60 -8.95 5.09 7.76
N ASN A 61 -9.60 5.42 6.65
CA ASN A 61 -11.06 5.33 6.48
C ASN A 61 -11.52 4.25 5.49
N TYR A 62 -10.60 3.62 4.78
CA TYR A 62 -10.88 2.56 3.83
C TYR A 62 -9.82 1.48 3.93
N ALA A 63 -10.24 0.22 3.81
CA ALA A 63 -9.36 -0.92 3.83
C ALA A 63 -9.90 -2.00 2.90
N ASN A 64 -9.03 -2.53 2.03
CA ASN A 64 -9.39 -3.62 1.12
C ASN A 64 -8.49 -4.84 1.34
N TRP A 65 -8.30 -5.24 2.59
CA TRP A 65 -7.41 -6.34 2.94
C TRP A 65 -7.87 -7.68 2.38
N ALA A 66 -6.91 -8.48 1.92
CA ALA A 66 -7.14 -9.88 1.68
C ALA A 66 -7.42 -10.61 3.01
N PRO A 67 -8.12 -11.76 2.97
CA PRO A 67 -8.21 -12.63 4.14
C PRO A 67 -6.83 -12.87 4.76
N THR A 68 -6.80 -12.98 6.09
CA THR A 68 -5.59 -13.16 6.92
C THR A 68 -4.57 -12.01 6.92
N HIS A 69 -4.94 -10.86 6.33
CA HIS A 69 -4.14 -9.63 6.36
C HIS A 69 -4.89 -8.50 7.09
N PRO A 70 -4.17 -7.52 7.67
CA PRO A 70 -2.72 -7.41 7.71
C PRO A 70 -2.06 -8.45 8.65
N LEU A 71 -0.79 -8.75 8.38
CA LEU A 71 -0.02 -9.63 9.27
C LEU A 71 0.38 -8.86 10.53
N HIS A 72 0.05 -9.41 11.69
CA HIS A 72 0.48 -8.89 12.99
C HIS A 72 1.70 -9.66 13.50
N GLY A 73 2.57 -9.00 14.27
CA GLY A 73 3.77 -9.60 14.87
C GLY A 73 5.09 -9.10 14.27
N ILE A 74 5.05 -8.52 13.07
CA ILE A 74 6.21 -7.89 12.43
C ILE A 74 5.78 -6.68 11.60
N THR A 75 6.63 -5.64 11.53
CA THR A 75 6.39 -4.48 10.67
C THR A 75 6.34 -4.93 9.21
N THR A 76 5.23 -4.63 8.54
CA THR A 76 5.01 -4.98 7.14
C THR A 76 4.56 -3.78 6.33
N CYS A 77 4.88 -3.82 5.04
CA CYS A 77 4.43 -2.86 4.05
C CYS A 77 3.31 -3.49 3.22
N THR A 78 2.53 -2.67 2.53
CA THR A 78 1.32 -3.14 1.85
C THR A 78 1.44 -3.10 0.34
N ILE A 79 1.15 -4.22 -0.32
CA ILE A 79 1.01 -4.29 -1.78
C ILE A 79 -0.46 -4.23 -2.19
N LEU A 80 -0.72 -3.58 -3.33
CA LEU A 80 -2.00 -3.67 -4.03
C LEU A 80 -1.93 -4.81 -5.04
N SER A 81 -2.70 -5.87 -4.82
CA SER A 81 -2.70 -7.01 -5.73
C SER A 81 -3.32 -6.66 -7.07
N VAL A 82 -2.54 -6.83 -8.14
CA VAL A 82 -3.03 -6.63 -9.52
C VAL A 82 -4.07 -7.67 -9.92
N ARG A 83 -4.18 -8.82 -9.24
CA ARG A 83 -5.11 -9.89 -9.60
C ARG A 83 -6.54 -9.57 -9.17
N ASP A 84 -6.71 -9.31 -7.88
CA ASP A 84 -8.00 -9.18 -7.20
C ASP A 84 -8.25 -7.77 -6.63
N GLY A 85 -7.25 -6.88 -6.63
CA GLY A 85 -7.35 -5.55 -6.04
C GLY A 85 -7.23 -5.54 -4.51
N LEU A 86 -7.02 -6.70 -3.88
CA LEU A 86 -6.92 -6.83 -2.42
C LEU A 86 -5.52 -6.48 -1.93
N TRP A 87 -5.46 -5.95 -0.72
CA TRP A 87 -4.23 -5.54 -0.07
C TRP A 87 -3.60 -6.70 0.67
N ARG A 88 -2.28 -6.83 0.55
CA ARG A 88 -1.52 -7.87 1.25
C ARG A 88 -0.30 -7.27 1.91
N SER A 89 -0.06 -7.65 3.16
CA SER A 89 1.18 -7.37 3.89
C SER A 89 2.34 -8.18 3.32
N ARG A 90 3.48 -7.52 3.15
CA ARG A 90 4.76 -8.13 2.75
C ARG A 90 5.90 -7.47 3.52
N PHE A 91 7.02 -8.16 3.62
CA PHE A 91 8.24 -7.59 4.21
C PHE A 91 8.70 -6.38 3.39
N CYS A 92 8.93 -5.25 4.05
CA CYS A 92 9.23 -3.97 3.43
C CYS A 92 10.50 -3.96 2.57
N PHE A 93 11.43 -4.90 2.79
CA PHE A 93 12.70 -4.97 2.08
C PHE A 93 12.63 -5.68 0.72
N GLN A 94 11.42 -6.03 0.23
CA GLN A 94 11.27 -6.61 -1.11
C GLN A 94 11.29 -5.55 -2.21
N ILE A 95 12.08 -5.81 -3.26
CA ILE A 95 12.10 -4.98 -4.47
C ILE A 95 10.81 -5.23 -5.26
N ARG A 96 9.97 -4.20 -5.38
CA ARG A 96 8.72 -4.20 -6.15
C ARG A 96 8.49 -2.81 -6.75
N PRO A 97 7.69 -2.71 -7.83
CA PRO A 97 7.17 -1.41 -8.26
C PRO A 97 6.38 -0.74 -7.12
N PHE A 98 6.19 0.57 -7.21
CA PHE A 98 5.46 1.35 -6.23
C PHE A 98 4.64 2.42 -6.95
N ILE A 99 3.54 2.85 -6.34
CA ILE A 99 2.68 3.90 -6.89
C ILE A 99 2.87 5.16 -6.05
N CYS A 100 3.23 6.27 -6.70
CA CYS A 100 3.25 7.59 -6.08
C CYS A 100 1.92 8.32 -6.32
N GLN A 101 1.59 9.24 -5.43
CA GLN A 101 0.54 10.25 -5.58
C GLN A 101 1.09 11.63 -5.19
N TYR A 102 0.48 12.68 -5.74
CA TYR A 102 0.78 14.09 -5.49
C TYR A 102 -0.52 14.88 -5.38
#